data_AF-A0A158QED0-F1
#
_entry.id   AF-A0A158QED0-F1
#
_cell.length_a   1.000
_cell.length_b   1.000
_cell.length_c   1.000
_cell.angle_alpha   90.00
_cell.angle_beta   90.00
_cell.angle_gamma   90.00
#
_symmetry.space_group_name_H-M   'P 1'
#
loop_
_entity.id
_entity.type
_entity.pdbx_description
1 polymer ?
#
loop_
_entity_poly.entity_id
_entity_poly.type
_entity_poly.pdbx_seq_one_letter_code
_entity_poly.pdbx_strand_id
1 'polypeptide(L)'
;MSISRRIFRLFANSRSSQVVFLLSNVSRSPVVMVQPVRWFSPNKDPSNEPKHFYRRPLPASCIAFATSEGRQIFKEALEMGFLESFFDLVPQFRTQAQPSYCGLSAMVMVLNSFELDPGRVWKAPWRWYHEDMLTCCLGADDLFTEGITIDQFQSIAKCNGLSVSLFYRPIGQSQICHSYRPIFAISY
;
A
#
# COMPACT_ATOMS: atom_id res chain seq x y z
N MET A 1 -3.50 -47.82 -16.50
CA MET A 1 -4.50 -46.86 -17.01
C MET A 1 -4.22 -45.53 -16.35
N SER A 2 -3.65 -44.60 -17.11
CA SER A 2 -3.10 -43.30 -16.67
C SER A 2 -3.78 -42.21 -17.50
N ILE A 3 -4.32 -41.18 -16.85
CA ILE A 3 -4.92 -40.03 -17.54
C ILE A 3 -3.98 -38.84 -17.38
N SER A 4 -3.46 -38.42 -18.53
CA SER A 4 -2.51 -37.34 -18.74
C SER A 4 -3.17 -35.97 -18.78
N ARG A 5 -2.41 -34.98 -18.33
CA ARG A 5 -2.59 -33.53 -18.51
C ARG A 5 -2.78 -33.15 -19.99
N ARG A 6 -3.68 -32.16 -20.24
CA ARG A 6 -3.67 -31.09 -21.27
C ARG A 6 -5.07 -30.86 -21.85
N ILE A 7 -5.66 -29.71 -21.54
CA ILE A 7 -6.62 -29.05 -22.44
C ILE A 7 -5.91 -27.82 -22.99
N PHE A 8 -5.60 -27.91 -24.28
CA PHE A 8 -4.99 -26.88 -25.12
C PHE A 8 -6.10 -26.36 -26.06
N ARG A 9 -6.17 -25.03 -26.19
CA ARG A 9 -6.52 -24.24 -27.40
C ARG A 9 -7.56 -24.80 -28.38
N LEU A 10 -8.67 -24.07 -28.52
CA LEU A 10 -9.56 -23.99 -29.68
C LEU A 10 -10.19 -22.58 -29.62
N PHE A 11 -10.26 -21.68 -30.62
CA PHE A 11 -9.99 -21.69 -32.05
C PHE A 11 -9.56 -20.28 -32.49
N ALA A 12 -8.75 -20.20 -33.54
CA ALA A 12 -8.54 -19.00 -34.33
C ALA A 12 -9.57 -18.89 -35.46
N ASN A 13 -10.06 -17.66 -35.68
CA ASN A 13 -10.48 -17.03 -36.95
C ASN A 13 -11.65 -17.60 -37.77
N SER A 14 -12.72 -16.79 -37.93
CA SER A 14 -13.31 -16.48 -39.26
C SER A 14 -14.43 -15.42 -39.18
N ARG A 15 -14.13 -14.24 -39.75
CA ARG A 15 -15.00 -13.30 -40.49
C ARG A 15 -15.96 -12.35 -39.74
N SER A 16 -15.66 -11.05 -39.97
CA SER A 16 -16.55 -9.88 -39.92
C SER A 16 -17.19 -9.49 -38.59
N SER A 17 -16.38 -8.87 -37.74
CA SER A 17 -16.72 -7.57 -37.14
C SER A 17 -15.40 -6.84 -36.91
N GLN A 18 -15.03 -5.97 -37.85
CA GLN A 18 -13.93 -5.05 -37.65
C GLN A 18 -14.31 -4.11 -36.51
N VAL A 19 -13.86 -4.40 -35.28
CA VAL A 19 -13.67 -3.34 -34.30
C VAL A 19 -12.36 -2.68 -34.70
N VAL A 20 -12.48 -1.71 -35.62
CA VAL A 20 -11.42 -0.73 -35.86
C VAL A 20 -11.26 0.03 -34.55
N PHE A 21 -10.31 -0.38 -33.71
CA PHE A 21 -9.75 0.52 -32.72
C PHE A 21 -9.03 1.61 -33.53
N LEU A 22 -9.72 2.73 -33.73
CA LEU A 22 -9.09 3.98 -34.08
C LEU A 22 -8.08 4.28 -32.97
N LEU A 23 -6.83 3.87 -33.18
CA LEU A 23 -5.68 4.46 -32.51
C LEU A 23 -5.60 5.89 -33.03
N SER A 24 -6.45 6.77 -32.48
CA SER A 24 -6.22 8.20 -32.56
C SER A 24 -4.83 8.43 -31.99
N ASN A 25 -3.94 8.98 -32.82
CA ASN A 25 -2.61 9.42 -32.47
C ASN A 25 -2.63 10.15 -31.12
N VAL A 26 -2.30 9.45 -30.03
CA VAL A 26 -1.89 10.10 -28.80
C VAL A 26 -0.51 10.67 -29.11
N SER A 27 -0.52 11.91 -29.58
CA SER A 27 0.67 12.76 -29.62
C SER A 27 1.33 12.64 -28.25
N ARG A 28 2.52 12.02 -28.21
CA ARG A 28 3.37 12.08 -27.02
C ARG A 28 3.64 13.56 -26.78
N SER A 29 2.92 14.15 -25.83
CA SER A 29 3.32 15.44 -25.29
C SER A 29 4.78 15.34 -24.87
N PRO A 30 5.61 16.36 -25.18
CA PRO A 30 7.02 16.33 -24.79
C PRO A 30 7.11 16.08 -23.29
N VAL A 31 7.99 15.17 -22.90
CA VAL A 31 8.36 14.97 -21.50
C VAL A 31 8.91 16.32 -21.03
N VAL A 32 8.09 17.09 -20.32
CA VAL A 32 8.57 18.29 -19.65
C VAL A 32 9.62 17.80 -18.66
N MET A 33 10.87 18.19 -18.86
CA MET A 33 11.90 18.07 -17.84
C MET A 33 11.43 18.87 -16.63
N VAL A 34 10.75 18.20 -15.71
CA VAL A 34 10.37 18.80 -14.43
C VAL A 34 11.69 19.07 -13.71
N GLN A 35 11.96 20.35 -13.46
CA GLN A 35 13.14 20.76 -12.70
C GLN A 35 13.20 19.98 -11.37
N PRO A 36 14.40 19.66 -10.87
CA PRO A 36 14.55 18.95 -9.61
C PRO A 36 13.94 19.80 -8.50
N VAL A 37 12.78 19.37 -8.00
CA VAL A 37 12.12 20.01 -6.87
C VAL A 37 13.03 19.78 -5.65
N ARG A 38 13.63 20.85 -5.13
CA ARG A 38 14.37 20.82 -3.87
C ARG A 38 13.41 20.35 -2.77
N TRP A 39 13.71 19.21 -2.18
CA TRP A 39 12.85 18.53 -1.23
C TRP A 39 12.73 19.22 0.12
N PHE A 40 13.62 20.15 0.43
CA PHE A 40 13.55 20.96 1.64
C PHE A 40 14.11 22.34 1.33
N SER A 41 13.24 23.35 1.40
CA SER A 41 13.65 24.74 1.55
C SER A 41 13.25 25.14 2.97
N PRO A 42 14.21 25.46 3.86
CA PRO A 42 13.89 25.80 5.26
C PRO A 42 13.05 27.09 5.40
N ASN A 43 12.84 27.82 4.31
CA ASN A 43 12.11 29.08 4.24
C ASN A 43 10.92 28.99 3.28
N LYS A 44 10.04 28.00 3.44
CA LYS A 44 8.76 28.00 2.71
C LYS A 44 7.70 28.58 3.63
N ASP A 45 7.24 29.78 3.28
CA ASP A 45 6.07 30.38 3.92
C ASP A 45 4.86 29.44 3.72
N PRO A 46 4.27 28.89 4.80
CA PRO A 46 3.13 27.97 4.71
C PRO A 46 1.90 28.60 4.05
N SER A 47 1.84 29.94 3.91
CA SER A 47 0.75 30.64 3.24
C SER A 47 0.72 30.45 1.71
N ASN A 48 1.82 29.98 1.10
CA ASN A 48 1.99 29.88 -0.35
C ASN A 48 2.06 28.43 -0.87
N GLU A 49 1.71 27.44 -0.04
CA GLU A 49 1.52 26.06 -0.50
C GLU A 49 0.22 25.96 -1.32
N PRO A 50 0.24 25.34 -2.51
CA PRO A 50 -0.99 25.15 -3.28
C PRO A 50 -1.97 24.27 -2.50
N LYS A 51 -3.24 24.71 -2.42
CA LYS A 51 -4.33 24.03 -1.69
C LYS A 51 -4.55 22.57 -2.09
N HIS A 52 -4.05 22.15 -3.24
CA HIS A 52 -4.09 20.77 -3.72
C HIS A 52 -2.86 20.46 -4.60
N PHE A 53 -2.48 19.19 -4.71
CA PHE A 53 -1.42 18.74 -5.63
C PHE A 53 -1.80 17.38 -6.24
N TYR A 54 -1.40 17.16 -7.50
CA TYR A 54 -1.68 15.90 -8.22
C TYR A 54 -0.69 14.78 -7.86
N ARG A 55 0.57 15.13 -7.56
CA ARG A 55 1.62 14.22 -7.05
C ARG A 55 2.86 15.00 -6.64
N ARG A 56 3.74 14.36 -5.88
CA ARG A 56 5.10 14.83 -5.63
C ARG A 56 6.09 13.95 -6.42
N PRO A 57 7.24 14.49 -6.88
CA PRO A 57 8.27 13.65 -7.46
C PRO A 57 8.74 12.60 -6.44
N LEU A 58 9.59 11.66 -6.84
CA LEU A 58 10.25 10.79 -5.88
C LEU A 58 11.60 11.42 -5.46
N PRO A 59 11.99 11.40 -4.17
CA PRO A 59 13.35 11.79 -3.77
C PRO A 59 14.41 10.92 -4.44
N ALA A 60 15.60 11.47 -4.68
CA ALA A 60 16.70 10.76 -5.36
C ALA A 60 17.19 9.51 -4.60
N SER A 61 16.91 9.42 -3.29
CA SER A 61 17.24 8.28 -2.44
C SER A 61 16.29 7.09 -2.60
N CYS A 62 15.22 7.22 -3.39
CA CYS A 62 14.16 6.22 -3.48
C CYS A 62 14.03 5.70 -4.92
N ILE A 63 13.72 4.41 -5.05
CA ILE A 63 13.48 3.73 -6.32
C ILE A 63 11.99 3.46 -6.44
N ALA A 64 11.36 3.90 -7.54
CA ALA A 64 9.94 3.66 -7.76
C ALA A 64 9.66 2.17 -8.05
N PHE A 65 8.68 1.59 -7.38
CA PHE A 65 8.33 0.16 -7.48
C PHE A 65 8.10 -0.32 -8.92
N ALA A 66 7.45 0.51 -9.76
CA ALA A 66 7.08 0.16 -11.13
C ALA A 66 8.21 0.33 -12.16
N THR A 67 9.44 0.67 -11.76
CA THR A 67 10.58 0.74 -12.70
C THR A 67 11.16 -0.66 -12.96
N SER A 68 12.04 -0.80 -13.95
CA SER A 68 12.76 -2.06 -14.18
C SER A 68 13.59 -2.46 -12.97
N GLU A 69 14.27 -1.50 -12.35
CA GLU A 69 15.06 -1.69 -11.13
C GLU A 69 14.19 -2.08 -9.94
N GLY A 70 13.08 -1.36 -9.68
CA GLY A 70 12.16 -1.68 -8.59
C GLY A 70 11.56 -3.08 -8.72
N ARG A 71 11.18 -3.49 -9.93
CA ARG A 71 10.72 -4.86 -10.21
C ARG A 71 11.81 -5.91 -10.02
N GLN A 72 13.07 -5.58 -10.33
CA GLN A 72 14.19 -6.51 -10.15
C GLN A 72 14.44 -6.75 -8.66
N ILE A 73 14.48 -5.68 -7.84
CA ILE A 73 14.60 -5.77 -6.37
C ILE A 73 13.47 -6.61 -5.79
N PHE A 74 12.23 -6.40 -6.25
CA PHE A 74 11.08 -7.19 -5.80
C PHE A 74 11.26 -8.68 -6.11
N LYS A 75 11.68 -9.04 -7.32
CA LYS A 75 11.92 -10.44 -7.71
C LYS A 75 12.99 -11.08 -6.85
N GLU A 76 14.11 -10.41 -6.63
CA GLU A 76 15.20 -10.91 -5.80
C GLU A 76 14.73 -11.13 -4.36
N ALA A 77 14.01 -10.17 -3.78
CA ALA A 77 13.46 -10.30 -2.43
C ALA A 77 12.41 -11.41 -2.31
N LEU A 78 11.62 -11.62 -3.36
CA LEU A 78 10.67 -12.73 -3.44
C LEU A 78 11.38 -14.09 -3.54
N GLU A 79 12.39 -14.21 -4.40
CA GLU A 79 13.21 -15.43 -4.55
C GLU A 79 13.96 -15.78 -3.27
N MET A 80 14.34 -14.78 -2.47
CA MET A 80 14.96 -14.96 -1.15
C MET A 80 13.96 -15.31 -0.04
N GLY A 81 12.65 -15.34 -0.31
CA GLY A 81 11.60 -15.67 0.67
C GLY A 81 11.26 -14.53 1.66
N PHE A 82 11.66 -13.29 1.38
CA PHE A 82 11.40 -12.14 2.28
C PHE A 82 10.07 -11.44 2.01
N LEU A 83 9.29 -11.87 1.01
CA LEU A 83 8.08 -11.18 0.55
C LEU A 83 6.82 -12.05 0.58
N GLU A 84 6.78 -13.13 1.34
CA GLU A 84 5.62 -14.03 1.37
C GLU A 84 4.33 -13.31 1.78
N SER A 85 4.39 -12.43 2.78
CA SER A 85 3.23 -11.63 3.22
C SER A 85 2.71 -10.65 2.16
N PHE A 86 3.46 -10.41 1.08
CA PHE A 86 2.98 -9.58 -0.03
C PHE A 86 1.72 -10.18 -0.66
N PHE A 87 1.62 -11.50 -0.75
CA PHE A 87 0.49 -12.18 -1.38
C PHE A 87 -0.81 -12.05 -0.58
N ASP A 88 -0.72 -11.89 0.74
CA ASP A 88 -1.88 -11.66 1.61
C ASP A 88 -2.27 -10.16 1.64
N LEU A 89 -1.28 -9.26 1.54
CA LEU A 89 -1.50 -7.82 1.60
C LEU A 89 -1.98 -7.23 0.27
N VAL A 90 -1.46 -7.70 -0.88
CA VAL A 90 -1.77 -7.11 -2.19
C VAL A 90 -3.26 -7.17 -2.57
N PRO A 91 -4.03 -8.24 -2.26
CA PRO A 91 -5.47 -8.26 -2.52
C PRO A 91 -6.25 -7.23 -1.70
N GLN A 92 -5.69 -6.78 -0.58
CA GLN A 92 -6.29 -5.77 0.29
C GLN A 92 -5.80 -4.35 -0.01
N PHE A 93 -4.90 -4.18 -0.98
CA PHE A 93 -4.27 -2.90 -1.26
C PHE A 93 -5.30 -1.85 -1.67
N ARG A 94 -5.24 -0.68 -1.02
CA ARG A 94 -6.23 0.37 -1.15
C ARG A 94 -5.62 1.75 -0.95
N THR A 95 -6.26 2.75 -1.54
CA THR A 95 -5.98 4.16 -1.28
C THR A 95 -6.69 4.59 0.00
N GLN A 96 -6.00 5.33 0.86
CA GLN A 96 -6.60 5.95 2.04
C GLN A 96 -7.73 6.90 1.66
N ALA A 97 -8.86 6.84 2.37
CA ALA A 97 -10.04 7.65 2.04
C ALA A 97 -9.87 9.15 2.37
N GLN A 98 -9.07 9.47 3.40
CA GLN A 98 -8.77 10.83 3.85
C GLN A 98 -7.25 11.02 4.03
N PRO A 99 -6.72 12.25 3.95
CA PRO A 99 -5.29 12.52 4.13
C PRO A 99 -4.70 12.05 5.48
N SER A 100 -5.50 12.06 6.55
CA SER A 100 -5.15 11.63 7.91
C SER A 100 -5.26 10.11 8.14
N TYR A 101 -5.82 9.35 7.19
CA TYR A 101 -6.23 7.96 7.41
C TYR A 101 -5.16 6.90 7.18
N CYS A 102 -3.92 7.27 6.85
CA CYS A 102 -2.89 6.29 6.45
C CYS A 102 -2.71 5.13 7.45
N GLY A 103 -2.74 5.40 8.75
CA GLY A 103 -2.70 4.37 9.79
C GLY A 103 -3.95 3.47 9.81
N LEU A 104 -5.14 4.04 9.64
CA LEU A 104 -6.38 3.28 9.58
C LEU A 104 -6.44 2.40 8.32
N SER A 105 -6.04 2.94 7.16
CA SER A 105 -6.01 2.17 5.91
C SER A 105 -5.05 0.99 6.00
N ALA A 106 -3.86 1.21 6.59
CA ALA A 106 -2.90 0.16 6.83
C ALA A 106 -3.45 -0.93 7.77
N MET A 107 -4.13 -0.54 8.85
CA MET A 107 -4.79 -1.49 9.76
C MET A 107 -5.88 -2.31 9.06
N VAL A 108 -6.69 -1.68 8.20
CA VAL A 108 -7.70 -2.40 7.40
C VAL A 108 -7.05 -3.43 6.48
N MET A 109 -5.93 -3.08 5.83
CA MET A 109 -5.19 -4.04 5.01
C MET A 109 -4.74 -5.25 5.83
N VAL A 110 -4.18 -5.01 7.02
CA VAL A 110 -3.74 -6.07 7.94
C VAL A 110 -4.92 -6.95 8.37
N LEU A 111 -5.99 -6.38 8.91
CA LEU A 111 -7.14 -7.14 9.41
C LEU A 111 -7.81 -7.99 8.31
N ASN A 112 -7.95 -7.44 7.11
CA ASN A 112 -8.52 -8.18 5.98
C ASN A 112 -7.55 -9.24 5.42
N SER A 113 -6.23 -9.04 5.52
CA SER A 113 -5.24 -10.06 5.14
C SER A 113 -5.25 -11.27 6.08
N PHE A 114 -5.63 -11.06 7.35
CA PHE A 114 -5.92 -12.14 8.30
C PHE A 114 -7.33 -12.73 8.16
N GLU A 115 -8.13 -12.25 7.19
CA GLU A 115 -9.52 -12.67 6.96
C GLU A 115 -10.41 -12.59 8.22
N LEU A 116 -10.13 -11.61 9.10
CA LEU A 116 -10.91 -11.42 10.32
C LEU A 116 -12.30 -10.87 9.98
N ASP A 117 -13.32 -11.48 10.57
CA ASP A 117 -14.70 -11.04 10.43
C ASP A 117 -14.99 -9.85 11.38
N PRO A 118 -15.32 -8.66 10.86
CA PRO A 118 -15.64 -7.51 11.71
C PRO A 118 -16.93 -7.67 12.52
N GLY A 119 -17.74 -8.72 12.26
CA GLY A 119 -19.00 -8.97 12.97
C GLY A 119 -20.13 -8.00 12.62
N ARG A 120 -19.88 -7.07 11.69
CA ARG A 120 -20.83 -6.06 11.22
C ARG A 120 -20.72 -5.86 9.72
N VAL A 121 -21.81 -5.41 9.11
CA VAL A 121 -21.87 -5.13 7.67
C VAL A 121 -21.17 -3.82 7.37
N TRP A 122 -20.29 -3.82 6.37
CA TRP A 122 -19.75 -2.59 5.79
C TRP A 122 -20.72 -2.02 4.76
N LYS A 123 -20.99 -2.85 3.75
CA LYS A 123 -21.92 -2.57 2.66
C LYS A 123 -22.59 -3.91 2.38
N ALA A 124 -23.92 -4.00 2.41
CA ALA A 124 -24.57 -5.30 2.23
C ALA A 124 -24.28 -5.87 0.81
N PRO A 125 -23.98 -7.18 0.67
CA PRO A 125 -23.93 -8.23 1.69
C PRO A 125 -22.57 -8.42 2.40
N TRP A 126 -21.61 -7.53 2.15
CA TRP A 126 -20.21 -7.64 2.57
C TRP A 126 -19.97 -7.26 4.03
N ARG A 127 -19.30 -8.17 4.75
CA ARG A 127 -18.67 -7.93 6.06
C ARG A 127 -17.17 -7.93 5.84
N TRP A 128 -16.62 -6.74 5.66
CA TRP A 128 -15.21 -6.52 5.35
C TRP A 128 -14.75 -5.28 6.10
N TYR A 129 -13.52 -5.26 6.62
CA TYR A 129 -13.07 -4.09 7.35
C TYR A 129 -12.98 -2.84 6.45
N HIS A 130 -13.38 -1.70 7.02
CA HIS A 130 -13.27 -0.37 6.43
C HIS A 130 -12.72 0.62 7.47
N GLU A 131 -12.18 1.77 7.04
CA GLU A 131 -11.55 2.73 7.98
C GLU A 131 -12.56 3.23 9.02
N ASP A 132 -13.79 3.53 8.63
CA ASP A 132 -14.85 4.02 9.51
C ASP A 132 -15.30 3.01 10.59
N MET A 133 -14.85 1.76 10.48
CA MET A 133 -15.09 0.72 11.49
C MET A 133 -14.06 0.76 12.62
N LEU A 134 -12.91 1.38 12.41
CA LEU A 134 -11.78 1.35 13.35
C LEU A 134 -11.89 2.49 14.38
N THR A 135 -13.01 2.54 15.10
CA THR A 135 -13.31 3.62 16.06
C THR A 135 -13.05 3.25 17.51
N CYS A 136 -12.67 1.99 17.82
CA CYS A 136 -12.28 1.69 19.19
C CYS A 136 -11.08 2.54 19.58
N CYS A 137 -11.11 3.00 20.84
CA CYS A 137 -9.92 3.45 21.53
C CYS A 137 -9.42 4.82 21.02
N LEU A 138 -10.29 5.55 20.31
CA LEU A 138 -10.03 6.83 19.68
C LEU A 138 -11.11 7.83 20.14
N GLY A 139 -10.72 9.06 20.45
CA GLY A 139 -11.66 10.16 20.69
C GLY A 139 -12.38 10.53 19.39
N ALA A 140 -13.66 10.91 19.48
CA ALA A 140 -14.50 11.19 18.31
C ALA A 140 -13.94 12.30 17.39
N ASP A 141 -13.16 13.23 17.95
CA ASP A 141 -12.65 14.40 17.24
C ASP A 141 -11.23 14.24 16.67
N ASP A 142 -10.48 13.22 17.10
CA ASP A 142 -9.02 13.14 16.87
C ASP A 142 -8.63 12.55 15.50
N LEU A 143 -9.51 11.76 14.87
CA LEU A 143 -9.14 10.91 13.72
C LEU A 143 -9.09 11.64 12.39
N PHE A 144 -9.94 12.65 12.23
CA PHE A 144 -10.18 13.23 10.91
C PHE A 144 -9.12 14.27 10.54
N THR A 145 -8.42 14.85 11.52
CA THR A 145 -7.51 15.98 11.31
C THR A 145 -6.03 15.60 11.35
N GLU A 146 -5.59 14.83 12.35
CA GLU A 146 -4.16 14.62 12.63
C GLU A 146 -3.67 13.19 12.39
N GLY A 147 -4.59 12.25 12.17
CA GLY A 147 -4.27 10.82 12.04
C GLY A 147 -4.13 10.13 13.40
N ILE A 148 -3.36 9.04 13.45
CA ILE A 148 -3.19 8.24 14.67
C ILE A 148 -1.72 8.03 15.03
N THR A 149 -1.44 7.97 16.33
CA THR A 149 -0.13 7.60 16.87
C THR A 149 0.11 6.09 16.77
N ILE A 150 1.36 5.67 16.97
CA ILE A 150 1.71 4.24 16.97
C ILE A 150 1.07 3.48 18.15
N ASP A 151 0.91 4.14 19.30
CA ASP A 151 0.20 3.62 20.47
C ASP A 151 -1.30 3.39 20.18
N GLN A 152 -1.92 4.34 19.49
CA GLN A 152 -3.30 4.21 19.01
C GLN A 152 -3.42 3.08 17.98
N PHE A 153 -2.48 2.98 17.04
CA PHE A 153 -2.42 1.89 16.08
C PHE A 153 -2.36 0.52 16.76
N GLN A 154 -1.52 0.36 17.80
CA GLN A 154 -1.47 -0.87 18.60
C GLN A 154 -2.80 -1.14 19.33
N SER A 155 -3.40 -0.10 19.91
CA SER A 155 -4.66 -0.23 20.65
C SER A 155 -5.80 -0.71 19.76
N ILE A 156 -5.93 -0.14 18.56
CA ILE A 156 -6.89 -0.56 17.53
C ILE A 156 -6.68 -2.03 17.14
N ALA A 157 -5.42 -2.44 16.91
CA ALA A 157 -5.08 -3.81 16.55
C ALA A 157 -5.53 -4.80 17.63
N LYS A 158 -5.17 -4.54 18.89
CA LYS A 158 -5.53 -5.39 20.04
C LYS A 158 -7.05 -5.49 20.22
N CYS A 159 -7.77 -4.39 20.04
CA CYS A 159 -9.23 -4.38 20.15
C CYS A 159 -9.95 -5.09 19.01
N ASN A 160 -9.27 -5.34 17.89
CA ASN A 160 -9.76 -6.19 16.81
C ASN A 160 -9.18 -7.62 16.88
N GLY A 161 -8.62 -8.02 18.03
CA GLY A 161 -8.22 -9.41 18.30
C GLY A 161 -6.81 -9.78 17.82
N LEU A 162 -5.99 -8.82 17.37
CA LEU A 162 -4.61 -9.09 16.99
C LEU A 162 -3.67 -9.17 18.21
N SER A 163 -2.72 -10.10 18.15
CA SER A 163 -1.55 -10.10 19.03
C SER A 163 -0.49 -9.16 18.48
N VAL A 164 0.03 -8.23 19.30
CA VAL A 164 0.90 -7.15 18.81
C VAL A 164 2.12 -6.95 19.70
N SER A 165 3.30 -7.01 19.08
CA SER A 165 4.57 -6.55 19.65
C SER A 165 4.94 -5.19 19.05
N LEU A 166 5.11 -4.18 19.91
CA LEU A 166 5.43 -2.82 19.50
C LEU A 166 6.88 -2.50 19.82
N PHE A 167 7.61 -1.95 18.85
CA PHE A 167 9.02 -1.58 19.01
C PHE A 167 9.22 -0.10 18.68
N TYR A 168 9.78 0.66 19.62
CA TYR A 168 10.18 2.04 19.41
C TYR A 168 11.64 2.12 19.01
N ARG A 169 12.00 3.20 18.29
CA ARG A 169 13.40 3.55 18.08
C ARG A 169 14.06 3.83 19.45
N PRO A 170 15.20 3.21 19.78
CA PRO A 170 15.94 3.55 21.00
C PRO A 170 16.36 5.03 20.98
N ILE A 171 16.15 5.74 22.08
CA ILE A 171 16.59 7.13 22.25
C ILE A 171 18.06 7.09 22.72
N GLY A 172 18.98 7.75 21.98
CA GLY A 172 20.34 8.00 22.44
C GLY A 172 21.45 7.05 21.94
N GLN A 173 21.18 6.14 21.00
CA GLN A 173 22.23 5.36 20.33
C GLN A 173 22.19 5.56 18.81
N SER A 174 23.31 6.01 18.23
CA SER A 174 23.52 6.21 16.79
C SER A 174 23.68 4.90 16.01
N GLN A 175 23.56 3.76 16.67
CA GLN A 175 23.46 2.41 16.11
C GLN A 175 22.31 1.76 16.88
N ILE A 176 21.33 1.07 16.29
CA ILE A 176 21.50 -0.11 15.46
C ILE A 176 20.27 -0.22 14.54
N CYS A 177 20.42 0.04 13.24
CA CYS A 177 19.39 -0.29 12.24
C CYS A 177 19.34 -1.82 11.97
N HIS A 178 20.35 -2.56 12.41
CA HIS A 178 20.48 -4.01 12.22
C HIS A 178 19.55 -4.86 13.11
N SER A 179 19.00 -4.32 14.20
CA SER A 179 18.16 -5.07 15.14
C SER A 179 16.77 -5.35 14.59
N TYR A 180 16.28 -4.52 13.67
CA TYR A 180 14.96 -4.69 13.06
C TYR A 180 14.96 -5.60 11.83
N ARG A 181 16.11 -5.78 11.16
CA ARG A 181 16.25 -6.68 10.00
C ARG A 181 15.77 -8.12 10.28
N PRO A 182 16.16 -8.77 11.40
CA PRO A 182 15.66 -10.12 11.69
C PRO A 182 14.21 -10.13 12.19
N ILE A 183 13.66 -9.02 12.69
CA ILE A 183 12.27 -8.94 13.19
C ILE A 183 11.27 -8.96 12.02
N PHE A 184 11.63 -8.38 10.87
CA PHE A 184 10.80 -8.42 9.66
C PHE A 184 11.01 -9.66 8.79
N ALA A 185 11.99 -10.52 9.13
CA ALA A 185 12.13 -11.85 8.55
C ALA A 185 11.23 -12.80 9.36
N ILE A 186 9.97 -12.92 8.95
CA ILE A 186 9.02 -13.85 9.56
C ILE A 186 9.63 -15.25 9.51
N SER A 187 9.93 -15.82 10.68
CA SER A 187 10.33 -17.21 10.80
C SER A 187 9.07 -18.07 10.77
N TYR A 188 8.98 -18.98 9.80
CA TYR A 188 7.96 -20.02 9.73
C TYR A 188 8.20 -21.12 10.77
#